data_AF-A0A7X6PEY4-F1
#
_entry.id   AF-A0A7X6PEY4-F1
#
_cell.length_a   1.000
_cell.length_b   1.000
_cell.length_c   1.000
_cell.angle_alpha   90.00
_cell.angle_beta   90.00
_cell.angle_gamma   90.00
#
_symmetry.space_group_name_H-M   'P 1'
#
loop_
_entity.id
_entity.type
_entity.pdbx_description
1 polymer ?
#
loop_
_entity_poly.entity_id
_entity_poly.type
_entity_poly.pdbx_seq_one_letter_code
_entity_poly.pdbx_strand_id
1 'polypeptide(L)' 'MCIEECPNDAIFESMPVYIIDPELCTECVGSFDEPQCVMVCPLDVIIPNPDYAESRDQLLEKERRILESRDPDQ' A
#
# COMPACT_ATOMS: atom_id res chain seq x y z
N MET A 1 -11.69 5.47 -4.66
CA MET A 1 -11.37 6.04 -3.33
C MET A 1 -10.66 4.95 -2.54
N CYS A 2 -9.34 4.89 -2.75
CA CYS A 2 -8.32 4.02 -2.13
C CYS A 2 -7.05 4.12 -2.98
N ILE A 3 -7.18 4.11 -4.32
CA ILE A 3 -6.09 4.35 -5.29
C ILE A 3 -5.34 5.64 -4.97
N GLU A 4 -6.04 6.79 -4.99
CA GLU A 4 -5.46 8.11 -4.74
C GLU A 4 -4.85 8.28 -3.33
N GLU A 5 -5.22 7.42 -2.38
CA GLU A 5 -4.74 7.51 -1.00
C GLU A 5 -3.48 6.67 -0.76
N CYS A 6 -3.13 5.79 -1.70
CA CYS A 6 -1.97 4.91 -1.55
C CYS A 6 -0.69 5.71 -1.85
N PRO A 7 0.25 5.87 -0.89
CA PRO A 7 1.47 6.65 -1.13
C PRO A 7 2.40 6.02 -2.18
N ASN A 8 2.22 4.71 -2.43
CA ASN A 8 3.11 3.88 -3.25
C ASN A 8 2.45 3.39 -4.54
N ASP A 9 1.27 3.92 -4.89
CA ASP A 9 0.52 3.52 -6.09
C ASP A 9 0.29 1.99 -6.19
N ALA A 10 0.19 1.33 -5.02
CA ALA A 10 0.08 -0.12 -4.91
C ALA A 10 -1.32 -0.65 -5.28
N ILE A 11 -2.30 0.22 -5.46
CA ILE A 11 -3.70 -0.17 -5.69
C ILE A 11 -4.09 0.15 -7.12
N PHE A 12 -4.59 -0.84 -7.86
CA PHE A 12 -5.03 -0.67 -9.23
C PHE A 12 -6.37 -1.37 -9.49
N GLU A 13 -7.08 -0.89 -10.51
CA GLU A 13 -8.40 -1.39 -10.87
C GLU A 13 -8.34 -2.68 -11.69
N SER A 14 -9.11 -3.69 -11.28
CA SER A 14 -9.31 -4.94 -12.01
C SER A 14 -10.77 -5.36 -11.92
N MET A 15 -11.62 -4.84 -12.80
CA MET A 15 -13.07 -5.02 -12.71
C MET A 15 -13.47 -6.50 -12.55
N PRO A 16 -14.26 -6.86 -11.51
CA PRO A 16 -15.07 -5.98 -10.66
C PRO A 16 -14.43 -5.55 -9.31
N VAL A 17 -13.13 -5.78 -9.10
CA VAL A 17 -12.43 -5.55 -7.84
C VAL A 17 -11.26 -4.56 -7.99
N TYR A 18 -10.66 -4.17 -6.86
CA TYR A 18 -9.37 -3.50 -6.81
C TYR A 18 -8.34 -4.51 -6.33
N ILE A 19 -7.12 -4.43 -6.86
CA ILE A 19 -6.01 -5.30 -6.48
C ILE A 19 -4.94 -4.45 -5.81
N ILE A 20 -4.36 -4.98 -4.73
CA ILE A 20 -3.21 -4.40 -4.04
C ILE A 20 -1.99 -5.21 -4.46
N ASP A 21 -0.97 -4.56 -5.02
CA ASP A 21 0.34 -5.16 -5.24
C ASP A 21 1.08 -5.28 -3.90
N PRO A 22 1.33 -6.50 -3.40
CA PRO A 22 2.04 -6.69 -2.14
C PRO A 22 3.50 -6.25 -2.21
N GLU A 23 4.11 -6.17 -3.39
CA GLU A 23 5.50 -5.69 -3.53
C GLU A 23 5.62 -4.18 -3.31
N LEU A 24 4.51 -3.44 -3.46
CA LEU A 24 4.44 -1.98 -3.26
C LEU A 24 3.71 -1.59 -1.96
N CYS A 25 2.87 -2.48 -1.42
CA CYS A 25 2.15 -2.22 -0.19
C CYS A 25 3.09 -2.27 1.02
N THR A 26 3.22 -1.14 1.71
CA THR A 26 3.99 -1.00 2.96
C THR A 26 3.09 -0.95 4.19
N GLU A 27 1.79 -1.24 4.03
CA GLU A 27 0.77 -0.93 5.05
C GLU A 27 0.82 0.54 5.51
N CYS A 28 1.29 1.43 4.61
CA CYS A 28 1.62 2.83 4.85
C CYS A 28 2.76 3.09 5.86
N VAL A 29 3.43 2.06 6.36
CA VAL A 29 4.57 2.20 7.27
C VAL A 29 5.69 2.98 6.58
N GLY A 30 6.10 4.08 7.20
CA GLY A 30 7.13 4.98 6.69
C GLY A 30 6.56 6.27 6.08
N SER A 31 5.30 6.26 5.65
CA SER A 31 4.60 7.44 5.14
C SER A 31 3.50 7.94 6.10
N PHE A 32 2.76 7.03 6.76
CA PHE A 32 1.69 7.34 7.72
C PHE A 32 1.67 6.36 8.91
N ASP A 33 0.90 6.70 9.95
CA ASP A 33 0.71 5.84 11.13
C ASP A 33 -0.36 4.75 10.92
N GLU A 34 -1.32 4.98 10.02
CA GLU A 34 -2.43 4.07 9.71
C GLU A 34 -2.57 3.85 8.18
N PRO A 35 -3.06 2.69 7.71
CA PRO A 35 -3.29 2.46 6.28
C PRO A 35 -4.38 3.37 5.71
N GLN A 36 -4.01 4.31 4.82
CA GLN A 36 -4.95 5.31 4.30
C GLN A 36 -6.09 4.69 3.47
N CYS A 37 -5.81 3.62 2.72
CA CYS A 37 -6.81 2.90 1.96
C CYS A 37 -7.91 2.28 2.84
N VAL A 38 -7.57 1.81 4.04
CA VAL A 38 -8.52 1.28 5.02
C VAL A 38 -9.41 2.41 5.54
N MET A 39 -8.84 3.58 5.84
CA MET A 39 -9.57 4.73 6.39
C MET A 39 -10.65 5.29 5.46
N VAL A 40 -10.48 5.13 4.14
CA VAL A 40 -11.42 5.65 3.14
C VAL A 40 -12.32 4.57 2.54
N CYS A 41 -12.12 3.29 2.85
CA CYS A 41 -12.88 2.20 2.26
C CYS A 41 -14.30 2.14 2.88
N PRO A 42 -15.38 2.40 2.12
CA PRO A 42 -16.73 2.43 2.70
C PRO A 42 -17.29 1.03 3.02
N LEU A 43 -16.57 -0.04 2.67
CA LEU A 43 -17.00 -1.42 2.83
C LEU A 43 -16.22 -2.16 3.91
N ASP A 44 -15.15 -1.57 4.46
CA ASP A 44 -14.27 -2.21 5.45
C ASP A 44 -13.73 -3.59 5.00
N VAL A 45 -13.40 -3.73 3.71
CA VAL A 45 -12.95 -5.01 3.10
C VAL A 45 -11.45 -5.13 2.84
N ILE A 46 -10.67 -4.11 3.20
CA ILE A 46 -9.21 -4.13 3.07
C ILE A 46 -8.64 -4.69 4.38
N ILE A 47 -8.07 -5.89 4.32
CA ILE A 47 -7.57 -6.64 5.48
C ILE A 47 -6.12 -7.09 5.26
N PRO A 48 -5.36 -7.39 6.34
CA PRO A 48 -4.01 -7.94 6.22
C PRO A 48 -3.99 -9.23 5.40
N ASN A 49 -3.02 -9.34 4.48
CA ASN A 49 -2.86 -10.52 3.64
C ASN A 49 -1.96 -11.56 4.37
N PRO A 50 -2.47 -12.74 4.74
CA PRO A 50 -1.69 -13.73 5.48
C PRO A 50 -0.51 -14.30 4.70
N ASP A 51 -0.55 -14.28 3.37
CA ASP A 51 0.55 -14.76 2.52
C ASP A 51 1.73 -13.77 2.46
N TYR A 52 1.49 -12.52 2.89
CA TYR A 52 2.45 -11.42 2.90
C TYR A 52 2.53 -10.79 4.30
N ALA A 53 2.60 -11.63 5.33
CA ALA A 53 2.76 -11.17 6.70
C ALA A 53 4.18 -10.59 6.90
N GLU A 54 4.26 -9.28 7.14
CA GLU A 54 5.51 -8.55 7.29
C GLU A 54 5.62 -7.85 8.63
N SER A 55 6.83 -7.77 9.18
CA SER A 55 7.13 -6.96 10.35
C SER A 55 7.25 -5.49 9.96
N ARG A 56 7.10 -4.60 10.95
CA ARG A 56 7.32 -3.16 10.74
C ARG A 56 8.68 -2.86 10.11
N ASP A 57 9.73 -3.56 10.50
CA ASP A 57 11.09 -3.36 9.94
C ASP A 57 11.16 -3.79 8.47
N GLN A 58 10.47 -4.88 8.10
CA GLN A 58 10.38 -5.32 6.70
C GLN A 58 9.63 -4.31 5.83
N LEU A 59 8.54 -3.73 6.35
CA LEU A 59 7.76 -2.70 5.66
C LEU A 59 8.56 -1.39 5.51
N LEU A 60 9.32 -0.97 6.52
CA LEU A 60 10.23 0.18 6.42
C LEU A 60 11.34 -0.03 5.38
N GLU A 61 11.90 -1.24 5.31
CA GLU A 61 12.89 -1.59 4.29
C GLU A 61 12.29 -1.59 2.88
N LYS A 62 11.03 -2.02 2.75
CA LYS A 62 10.30 -1.96 1.48
C LYS A 62 10.04 -0.52 1.06
N GLU A 63 9.57 0.33 1.97
CA GLU A 63 9.34 1.76 1.69
C GLU A 63 10.60 2.44 1.19
N ARG A 64 11.75 2.21 1.84
CA ARG A 64 13.02 2.76 1.40
C ARG A 64 13.37 2.34 -0.03
N ARG A 65 13.19 1.06 -0.36
CA ARG A 65 13.44 0.51 -1.70
C ARG A 65 12.52 1.15 -2.75
N ILE A 66 11.24 1.35 -2.42
CA ILE A 66 10.27 2.03 -3.30
C ILE A 66 10.73 3.46 -3.56
N LEU A 67 11.05 4.23 -2.52
CA LEU A 67 11.49 5.62 -2.65
C LEU A 67 12.79 5.76 -3.45
N GLU A 68 13.75 4.85 -3.28
CA GLU A 68 14.99 4.81 -4.06
C GLU A 68 14.75 4.49 -5.54
N SER A 69 13.66 3.79 -5.85
CA SER A 69 13.28 3.40 -7.21
C SER A 69 12.32 4.38 -7.90
N ARG A 70 11.76 5.35 -7.16
CA ARG A 70 10.78 6.30 -7.69
C ARG A 70 11.51 7.36 -8.52
N ASP A 71 11.10 7.50 -9.77
CA ASP A 71 11.57 8.58 -10.64
C ASP A 71 11.05 9.91 -10.08
N PRO A 72 11.92 10.88 -9.70
CA PRO A 72 11.47 12.18 -9.21
C PRO A 72 10.72 13.01 -10.27
N ASP A 73 10.75 12.60 -11.55
CA ASP A 73 10.13 13.30 -12.67
C ASP A 73 8.78 12.70 -13.14
N GLN A 74 8.20 11.71 -12.42
CA GLN A 74 6.84 11.17 -12.69
C GLN A 74 5.77 11.74 -11.76
#